data_AF-A0A5M9ZXV6-F1
#
_entry.id   AF-A0A5M9ZXV6-F1
#
_cell.length_a   1.000
_cell.length_b   1.000
_cell.length_c   1.000
_cell.angle_alpha   90.00
_cell.angle_beta   90.00
_cell.angle_gamma   90.00
#
_symmetry.space_group_name_H-M   'P 1'
#
loop_
_entity.id
_entity.type
_entity.pdbx_description
1 polymer ?
#
loop_
_entity_poly.entity_id
_entity_poly.type
_entity_poly.pdbx_seq_one_letter_code
_entity_poly.pdbx_strand_id
1 'polypeptide(L)'
;MSQPLFLCHPRCSTCAKARTWMNDHDIAYVERDIRTDNPTVEELTRWHAVSGLPIRRFFNTSGQLYRSMGLKDKLPSMSDADAIALLATDGMLVKRPLLIIGDDTNAPAVVLVGFRQPEWKSALL
;
A
#
# COMPACT_ATOMS: atom_id res chain seq x y z
N MET A 1 -1.68 4.16 -20.48
CA MET A 1 -1.97 3.29 -19.32
C MET A 1 -0.74 2.52 -18.91
N SER A 2 -0.12 2.95 -17.81
CA SER A 2 1.04 2.28 -17.24
C SER A 2 0.62 1.06 -16.43
N GLN A 3 1.48 0.04 -16.37
CA GLN A 3 1.21 -1.16 -15.59
C GLN A 3 1.06 -0.81 -14.11
N PRO A 4 0.00 -1.29 -13.42
CA PRO A 4 -0.15 -1.10 -11.98
C PRO A 4 1.05 -1.63 -11.19
N LEU A 5 1.50 -0.86 -10.21
CA LEU A 5 2.49 -1.29 -9.23
C LEU A 5 1.79 -2.00 -8.07
N PHE A 6 2.12 -3.27 -7.86
CA PHE A 6 1.61 -4.11 -6.80
C PHE A 6 2.68 -4.29 -5.72
N LEU A 7 2.56 -3.53 -4.62
CA LEU A 7 3.44 -3.70 -3.46
C LEU A 7 2.90 -4.79 -2.55
N CYS A 8 3.74 -5.80 -2.35
CA CYS A 8 3.35 -7.02 -1.71
C CYS A 8 4.51 -7.59 -0.89
N HIS A 9 4.22 -8.56 -0.03
CA HIS A 9 5.26 -9.39 0.57
C HIS A 9 4.97 -10.86 0.23
N PRO A 10 5.95 -11.65 -0.24
CA PRO A 10 5.71 -13.02 -0.71
C PRO A 10 5.01 -13.94 0.28
N ARG A 11 5.24 -13.75 1.59
CA ARG A 11 4.65 -14.57 2.66
C ARG A 11 3.29 -14.07 3.16
N CYS A 12 2.73 -13.02 2.55
CA CYS A 12 1.44 -12.47 2.96
C CYS A 12 0.29 -13.20 2.24
N SER A 13 -0.59 -13.85 3.00
CA SER A 13 -1.76 -14.56 2.47
C SER A 13 -2.71 -13.63 1.70
N THR A 14 -2.88 -12.38 2.14
CA THR A 14 -3.72 -11.40 1.45
C THR A 14 -3.09 -10.97 0.11
N CYS A 15 -1.77 -10.87 0.04
CA CYS A 15 -1.06 -10.61 -1.21
C CYS A 15 -1.19 -11.80 -2.17
N ALA A 16 -1.08 -13.04 -1.67
CA ALA A 16 -1.29 -14.22 -2.50
C ALA A 16 -2.71 -14.24 -3.11
N LYS A 17 -3.74 -13.94 -2.32
CA LYS A 17 -5.13 -13.81 -2.83
C LYS A 17 -5.27 -12.74 -3.90
N ALA A 18 -4.68 -11.56 -3.68
CA ALA A 18 -4.70 -10.46 -4.64
C ALA A 18 -3.97 -10.83 -5.94
N ARG A 19 -2.83 -11.52 -5.83
CA ARG A 19 -2.05 -11.99 -6.98
C ARG A 19 -2.84 -13.00 -7.82
N THR A 20 -3.43 -14.00 -7.17
CA THR A 20 -4.31 -14.97 -7.86
C THR A 20 -5.45 -14.25 -8.57
N TRP A 21 -6.12 -13.32 -7.89
CA TRP A 21 -7.22 -12.58 -8.49
C TRP A 21 -6.82 -11.79 -9.73
N MET A 22 -5.67 -11.08 -9.71
CA MET A 22 -5.17 -10.36 -10.89
C MET A 22 -4.81 -11.31 -12.03
N ASN A 23 -4.15 -12.43 -11.72
CA ASN A 23 -3.78 -13.44 -12.71
C ASN A 23 -5.02 -14.08 -13.35
N ASP A 24 -6.06 -14.37 -12.56
CA ASP A 24 -7.32 -14.96 -13.04
C ASP A 24 -8.09 -14.03 -14.00
N HIS A 25 -7.78 -12.73 -14.00
CA HIS A 25 -8.39 -11.72 -14.86
C HIS A 25 -7.41 -11.19 -15.92
N ASP A 26 -6.27 -11.86 -16.12
CA ASP A 26 -5.22 -11.50 -17.09
C ASP A 26 -4.70 -10.05 -16.94
N ILE A 27 -4.69 -9.53 -15.71
CA ILE A 27 -4.23 -8.17 -15.41
C ILE A 27 -2.71 -8.19 -15.27
N ALA A 28 -2.00 -7.46 -16.13
CA ALA A 28 -0.57 -7.25 -16.00
C ALA A 28 -0.25 -6.25 -14.88
N TYR A 29 0.76 -6.54 -14.06
CA TYR A 29 1.22 -5.68 -12.97
C TYR A 29 2.74 -5.82 -12.75
N VAL A 30 3.33 -4.80 -12.13
CA VAL A 30 4.71 -4.83 -11.66
C VAL A 30 4.70 -5.15 -10.17
N GLU A 31 5.24 -6.30 -9.77
CA GLU A 31 5.33 -6.66 -8.36
C GLU A 31 6.60 -6.09 -7.71
N ARG A 32 6.45 -5.49 -6.52
CA ARG A 32 7.56 -4.95 -5.72
C ARG A 32 7.48 -5.48 -4.29
N ASP A 33 8.55 -6.10 -3.78
CA ASP A 33 8.59 -6.56 -2.38
C ASP A 33 8.79 -5.37 -1.45
N ILE A 34 7.74 -5.05 -0.71
CA ILE A 34 7.68 -3.95 0.23
C ILE A 34 8.70 -4.05 1.37
N ARG A 35 9.29 -5.22 1.62
CA ARG A 35 10.33 -5.41 2.65
C ARG A 35 11.71 -4.98 2.16
N THR A 36 12.04 -5.34 0.92
CA THR A 36 13.38 -5.09 0.35
C THR A 36 13.43 -3.76 -0.38
N ASP A 37 12.29 -3.34 -0.94
CA ASP A 37 12.11 -2.10 -1.67
C ASP A 37 10.90 -1.36 -1.08
N ASN A 38 11.09 -0.88 0.14
CA ASN A 38 10.05 -0.21 0.91
C ASN A 38 9.72 1.16 0.31
N PRO A 39 8.46 1.62 0.45
CA PRO A 39 8.05 2.92 -0.05
C PRO A 39 8.86 4.06 0.54
N THR A 40 9.22 5.03 -0.29
CA THR A 40 9.90 6.25 0.17
C THR A 40 8.90 7.25 0.77
N VAL A 41 9.41 8.24 1.50
CA VAL A 41 8.59 9.35 2.03
C VAL A 41 7.84 10.06 0.91
N GLU A 42 8.51 10.30 -0.23
CA GLU A 42 7.90 10.98 -1.37
C GLU A 42 6.78 10.16 -2.00
N GLU A 43 7.02 8.86 -2.21
CA GLU A 43 6.01 7.93 -2.73
C GLU A 43 4.79 7.88 -1.80
N LEU A 44 5.01 7.65 -0.50
CA LEU A 44 3.94 7.57 0.48
C LEU A 44 3.16 8.87 0.60
N THR A 45 3.83 10.03 0.51
CA THR A 45 3.17 11.34 0.53
C THR A 45 2.21 11.47 -0.66
N ARG A 46 2.68 11.13 -1.86
CA ARG A 46 1.84 11.17 -3.08
C ARG A 46 0.70 10.15 -2.99
N TRP A 47 0.99 8.94 -2.56
CA TRP A 47 -0.02 7.87 -2.49
C TRP A 47 -1.09 8.14 -1.44
N HIS A 48 -0.69 8.68 -0.29
CA HIS A 48 -1.62 9.12 0.74
C HIS A 48 -2.57 10.19 0.19
N ALA A 49 -2.01 11.24 -0.45
CA ALA A 49 -2.81 12.32 -1.03
C ALA A 49 -3.81 11.82 -2.09
N VAL A 50 -3.37 10.91 -2.98
CA VAL A 50 -4.23 10.34 -4.02
C VAL A 50 -5.30 9.41 -3.45
N SER A 51 -4.98 8.64 -2.41
CA SER A 51 -5.94 7.69 -1.82
C SER A 51 -7.13 8.38 -1.14
N GLY A 52 -6.95 9.60 -0.63
CA GLY A 52 -7.94 10.29 0.21
C GLY A 52 -8.26 9.56 1.52
N LEU A 53 -7.47 8.55 1.90
CA LEU A 53 -7.68 7.76 3.12
C LEU A 53 -6.87 8.35 4.29
N PRO A 54 -7.35 8.22 5.55
CA PRO A 54 -6.54 8.59 6.70
C PRO A 54 -5.22 7.81 6.74
N ILE A 55 -4.10 8.48 7.08
CA ILE A 55 -2.76 7.87 7.09
C ILE A 55 -2.70 6.56 7.90
N ARG A 56 -3.50 6.45 8.96
CA ARG A 56 -3.63 5.23 9.78
C ARG A 56 -3.98 3.98 8.95
N ARG A 57 -4.69 4.12 7.82
CA ARG A 57 -5.01 3.01 6.90
C ARG A 57 -3.78 2.42 6.21
N PHE A 58 -2.74 3.23 6.02
CA PHE A 58 -1.46 2.79 5.46
C PHE A 58 -0.62 2.01 6.46
N PHE A 59 -0.99 1.96 7.74
CA PHE A 59 -0.29 1.14 8.72
C PHE A 59 -0.80 -0.30 8.73
N ASN A 60 0.13 -1.22 8.88
CA ASN A 60 -0.11 -2.63 9.16
C ASN A 60 -0.53 -2.82 10.62
N THR A 61 -1.77 -2.43 10.92
CA THR A 61 -2.34 -2.49 12.29
C THR A 61 -2.36 -3.88 12.92
N SER A 62 -2.33 -4.95 12.10
CA SER A 62 -2.27 -6.35 12.56
C SER A 62 -0.83 -6.82 12.82
N GLY A 63 0.18 -6.08 12.33
CA GLY A 63 1.59 -6.42 12.42
C GLY A 63 2.10 -6.44 13.87
N GLN A 64 3.14 -7.24 14.12
CA GLN A 64 3.82 -7.23 15.41
C GLN A 64 4.48 -5.87 15.67
N LEU A 65 5.16 -5.31 14.67
CA LEU A 65 5.87 -4.04 14.81
C LEU A 65 4.95 -2.87 15.21
N TYR A 66 3.75 -2.78 14.61
CA TYR A 66 2.74 -1.79 15.00
C TYR A 66 2.35 -1.89 16.49
N ARG A 67 2.21 -3.13 17.00
CA ARG A 67 1.88 -3.39 18.40
C ARG A 67 3.07 -3.12 19.33
N SER A 68 4.25 -3.63 18.98
CA SER A 68 5.48 -3.45 19.76
C SER A 68 5.88 -1.98 19.92
N MET A 69 5.61 -1.15 18.91
CA MET A 69 5.91 0.28 18.96
C MET A 69 4.82 1.12 19.64
N GLY A 70 3.68 0.52 20.02
CA GLY A 70 2.55 1.22 20.63
C GLY A 70 1.89 2.23 19.69
N LEU A 71 1.90 1.98 18.37
CA LEU A 71 1.46 2.98 17.39
C LEU A 71 -0.04 3.30 17.48
N LYS A 72 -0.85 2.39 18.05
CA LYS A 72 -2.27 2.64 18.30
C LYS A 72 -2.50 3.92 19.10
N ASP A 73 -1.67 4.16 20.11
CA ASP A 73 -1.86 5.27 21.04
C ASP A 73 -1.07 6.51 20.59
N LYS A 74 0.00 6.33 19.81
CA LYS A 74 0.83 7.44 19.28
C LYS A 74 0.26 8.10 18.03
N LEU A 75 -0.35 7.33 17.13
CA LEU A 75 -0.85 7.86 15.84
C LEU A 75 -1.87 8.98 15.98
N PRO A 76 -2.83 8.97 16.94
CA PRO A 76 -3.77 10.08 17.11
C PRO A 76 -3.11 11.42 17.45
N SER A 77 -1.91 11.41 18.05
CA SER A 77 -1.13 12.60 18.39
C SER A 77 -0.04 12.93 17.37
N MET A 78 0.14 12.09 16.34
CA MET A 78 1.21 12.21 15.36
C MET A 78 0.71 12.98 14.13
N SER A 79 1.56 13.83 13.55
CA SER A 79 1.23 14.48 12.29
C SER A 79 1.28 13.48 11.12
N ASP A 80 0.56 13.76 10.03
CA ASP A 80 0.62 12.90 8.83
C ASP A 80 2.06 12.83 8.28
N ALA A 81 2.82 13.92 8.35
CA ALA A 81 4.21 13.96 7.91
C ALA A 81 5.11 13.01 8.72
N ASP A 82 4.98 13.02 10.06
CA ASP A 82 5.74 12.12 10.93
C ASP A 82 5.32 10.66 10.73
N ALA A 83 4.01 10.43 10.52
CA ALA A 83 3.48 9.10 10.26
C ALA A 83 3.98 8.55 8.91
N ILE A 84 4.08 9.39 7.88
CA ILE A 84 4.67 9.03 6.59
C ILE A 84 6.17 8.74 6.73
N ALA A 85 6.90 9.59 7.44
CA ALA A 85 8.32 9.38 7.71
C ALA A 85 8.55 8.03 8.41
N LEU A 86 7.71 7.70 9.39
CA LEU A 86 7.74 6.42 10.08
C LEU A 86 7.44 5.25 9.14
N LEU A 87 6.41 5.33 8.29
CA LEU A 87 6.11 4.29 7.31
C LEU A 87 7.27 4.04 6.34
N ALA A 88 8.01 5.08 5.98
CA ALA A 88 9.18 4.99 5.10
C ALA A 88 10.40 4.35 5.76
N THR A 89 10.43 4.19 7.10
CA THR A 89 11.57 3.56 7.78
C THR A 89 11.59 2.04 7.67
N ASP A 90 10.41 1.41 7.64
CA ASP A 90 10.28 -0.04 7.57
C ASP A 90 8.99 -0.43 6.82
N GLY A 91 9.16 -1.07 5.67
CA GLY A 91 8.03 -1.53 4.86
C GLY A 91 7.13 -2.57 5.54
N MET A 92 7.55 -3.18 6.65
CA MET A 92 6.70 -4.03 7.48
C MET A 92 5.66 -3.25 8.29
N LEU A 93 5.87 -1.95 8.50
CA LEU A 93 4.88 -1.02 9.05
C LEU A 93 3.79 -0.70 8.03
N VAL A 94 4.07 -0.85 6.74
CA VAL A 94 3.13 -0.50 5.68
C VAL A 94 2.09 -1.59 5.48
N LYS A 95 0.83 -1.18 5.29
CA LYS A 95 -0.32 -2.05 5.02
C LYS A 95 -0.13 -2.72 3.67
N ARG A 96 -0.50 -4.00 3.60
CA ARG A 96 -0.28 -4.84 2.42
C ARG A 96 -1.56 -5.60 2.06
N PRO A 97 -1.81 -5.85 0.76
CA PRO A 97 -1.10 -5.27 -0.39
C PRO A 97 -1.39 -3.76 -0.58
N LEU A 98 -0.55 -3.06 -1.35
CA LEU A 98 -0.89 -1.77 -1.95
C LEU A 98 -0.92 -1.93 -3.46
N LEU A 99 -1.88 -1.28 -4.12
CA LEU A 99 -1.95 -1.21 -5.57
C LEU A 99 -1.93 0.26 -5.99
N ILE A 100 -0.97 0.61 -6.84
CA ILE A 100 -0.81 1.97 -7.39
C ILE A 100 -1.02 1.89 -8.88
N ILE A 101 -2.03 2.58 -9.40
CA ILE A 101 -2.32 2.65 -10.83
C ILE A 101 -1.90 4.03 -11.30
N GLY A 102 -0.99 4.08 -12.27
CA GLY A 102 -0.49 5.33 -12.84
C GLY A 102 -1.39 5.88 -13.95
N ASP A 103 -1.37 7.19 -14.15
CA ASP A 103 -1.87 7.83 -15.36
C ASP A 103 -0.85 7.70 -16.53
N ASP A 104 -1.12 8.35 -17.66
CA ASP A 104 -0.25 8.32 -18.83
C ASP A 104 1.13 9.00 -18.61
N THR A 105 1.30 9.72 -17.49
CA THR A 105 2.57 10.34 -17.08
C THR A 105 3.34 9.51 -16.04
N ASN A 106 2.85 8.31 -15.70
CA ASN A 106 3.31 7.47 -14.58
C ASN A 106 3.09 8.10 -13.20
N ALA A 107 2.30 9.17 -13.09
CA ALA A 107 1.92 9.71 -11.79
C ALA A 107 0.82 8.82 -11.18
N PRO A 108 0.80 8.61 -9.85
CA PRO A 108 -0.23 7.80 -9.21
C PRO A 108 -1.61 8.45 -9.40
N ALA A 109 -2.51 7.75 -10.09
CA ALA A 109 -3.89 8.18 -10.33
C ALA A 109 -4.87 7.50 -9.36
N VAL A 110 -4.65 6.22 -9.07
CA VAL A 110 -5.46 5.46 -8.11
C VAL A 110 -4.55 4.72 -7.14
N VAL A 111 -4.90 4.75 -5.86
CA VAL A 111 -4.18 4.06 -4.79
C VAL A 111 -5.16 3.26 -3.96
N LEU A 112 -5.02 1.94 -3.99
CA LEU A 112 -5.83 1.02 -3.18
C LEU A 112 -5.01 0.43 -2.04
N VAL A 113 -5.56 0.49 -0.83
CA VAL A 113 -4.90 0.04 0.40
C VAL A 113 -5.56 -1.22 0.94
N GLY A 114 -4.84 -2.33 0.83
CA GLY A 114 -5.35 -3.67 1.10
C GLY A 114 -6.03 -4.30 -0.12
N PHE A 115 -6.48 -5.55 0.05
CA PHE A 115 -7.21 -6.26 -0.99
C PHE A 115 -8.70 -6.26 -0.68
N ARG A 116 -9.47 -5.62 -1.56
CA ARG A 116 -10.94 -5.65 -1.57
C ARG A 116 -11.38 -5.81 -3.01
N GLN A 117 -11.90 -6.99 -3.32
CA GLN A 117 -12.24 -7.38 -4.69
C GLN A 117 -13.15 -6.36 -5.42
N PRO A 118 -14.18 -5.75 -4.80
CA PRO A 118 -15.00 -4.76 -5.51
C PRO A 118 -14.24 -3.49 -5.89
N GLU A 119 -13.36 -3.01 -5.01
CA GLU A 119 -12.53 -1.81 -5.25
C GLU A 119 -11.52 -2.08 -6.36
N TRP A 120 -10.88 -3.25 -6.33
CA TRP A 120 -9.91 -3.66 -7.34
C TRP A 120 -10.55 -3.89 -8.70
N LYS A 121 -11.73 -4.52 -8.72
CA LYS A 121 -12.51 -4.68 -9.94
C LYS A 121 -12.83 -3.33 -10.56
N SER A 122 -13.40 -2.40 -9.79
CA SER A 122 -13.77 -1.07 -10.30
C SER A 122 -12.59 -0.24 -10.81
N ALA A 123 -11.37 -0.53 -10.36
CA ALA A 123 -10.17 0.23 -10.72
C ALA A 123 -9.40 -0.39 -11.89
N LEU A 124 -9.53 -1.70 -12.12
CA LEU A 124 -8.74 -2.46 -13.10
C LEU A 124 -9.57 -3.03 -14.27
N LEU A 125 -10.91 -3.07 -14.15
CA LEU A 125 -11.84 -3.64 -15.12
C LEU A 125 -13.00 -2.67 -15.38
#